data_AF-A0A4Y2WFP8-F1
#
_entry.id   AF-A0A4Y2WFP8-F1
#
_cell.length_a   1.000
_cell.length_b   1.000
_cell.length_c   1.000
_cell.angle_alpha   90.00
_cell.angle_beta   90.00
_cell.angle_gamma   90.00
#
_symmetry.space_group_name_H-M   'P 1'
#
loop_
_entity.id
_entity.type
_entity.pdbx_description
1 polymer ?
#
loop_
_entity_poly.entity_id
_entity_poly.type
_entity_poly.pdbx_seq_one_letter_code
_entity_poly.pdbx_strand_id
1 'polypeptide(L)'
;MARKMALVPKELVSEYYQLNKPELRVEDNISNLLQDEETPDDMKARLLSHWIPKYQHLMQPSPLPKPFEIPKELLQGTEVEKKNPQRCFPEKT
;
A
#
# COMPACT_ATOMS: atom_id res chain seq x y z
N MET A 1 -22.04 -0.43 -23.64
CA MET A 1 -22.66 -0.28 -22.30
C MET A 1 -21.58 0.13 -21.32
N ALA A 2 -21.63 1.34 -20.76
CA ALA A 2 -20.58 1.86 -19.87
C ALA A 2 -20.94 1.62 -18.40
N ARG A 3 -20.01 1.04 -17.63
CA ARG A 3 -20.19 0.76 -16.19
C ARG A 3 -20.12 2.09 -15.44
N LYS A 4 -21.22 2.50 -14.79
CA LYS A 4 -21.20 3.63 -13.85
C LYS A 4 -20.54 3.15 -12.56
N MET A 5 -19.33 3.62 -12.29
CA MET A 5 -18.73 3.50 -10.95
C MET A 5 -19.52 4.42 -10.01
N ALA A 6 -20.07 3.89 -8.93
CA ALA A 6 -20.72 4.71 -7.91
C ALA A 6 -19.64 5.51 -7.18
N LEU A 7 -19.71 6.85 -7.26
CA LEU A 7 -18.80 7.73 -6.57
C LEU A 7 -19.22 7.78 -5.09
N VAL A 8 -18.47 7.12 -4.21
CA VAL A 8 -18.69 7.20 -2.77
C VAL A 8 -18.30 8.61 -2.31
N PRO A 9 -19.17 9.33 -1.58
CA PRO A 9 -18.87 10.66 -1.04
C PRO A 9 -17.58 10.67 -0.22
N LYS A 10 -16.74 11.67 -0.46
CA LYS A 10 -15.40 11.77 0.15
C LYS A 10 -15.48 11.92 1.67
N GLU A 11 -16.57 12.48 2.18
CA GLU A 11 -16.83 12.68 3.60
C GLU A 11 -16.95 11.34 4.34
N LEU A 12 -17.72 10.39 3.79
CA LEU A 12 -17.90 9.04 4.34
C LEU A 12 -16.60 8.23 4.28
N VAL A 13 -15.84 8.40 3.20
CA VAL A 13 -14.51 7.82 3.06
C VAL A 13 -13.59 8.40 4.14
N SER A 14 -13.56 9.73 4.29
CA SER A 14 -12.68 10.41 5.24
C SER A 14 -12.99 10.09 6.70
N GLU A 15 -14.25 9.98 7.10
CA GLU A 15 -14.62 9.59 8.47
C GLU A 15 -14.26 8.12 8.76
N TYR A 16 -14.53 7.22 7.81
CA TYR A 16 -14.14 5.81 7.92
C TYR A 16 -12.63 5.63 8.06
N TYR A 17 -11.84 6.39 7.30
CA TYR A 17 -10.38 6.39 7.39
C TYR A 17 -9.85 7.16 8.61
N GLN A 18 -10.55 8.17 9.13
CA GLN A 18 -10.14 8.90 10.34
C GLN A 18 -10.40 8.10 11.62
N LEU A 19 -11.53 7.38 11.70
CA LEU A 19 -11.85 6.52 12.85
C LEU A 19 -10.89 5.32 12.97
N ASN A 20 -10.33 4.88 11.85
CA ASN A 20 -9.32 3.82 11.74
C ASN A 20 -7.90 4.35 11.45
N LYS A 21 -7.54 5.54 11.95
CA LYS A 21 -6.13 6.00 12.01
C LYS A 21 -5.53 5.67 13.37
N PRO A 22 -4.94 4.47 13.55
CA PRO A 22 -4.21 4.14 14.78
C PRO A 22 -2.99 5.05 15.00
N GLU A 23 -2.48 5.69 13.93
CA GLU A 23 -1.41 6.69 13.94
C GLU A 23 -1.60 7.81 14.95
N LEU A 24 -2.77 8.45 14.94
CA LEU A 24 -3.04 9.60 15.81
C LEU A 24 -3.03 9.22 17.30
N ARG A 25 -3.19 7.92 17.61
CA ARG A 25 -3.24 7.45 19.00
C ARG A 25 -1.87 7.21 19.61
N VAL A 26 -0.82 6.92 18.83
CA VAL A 26 0.47 6.49 19.41
C VAL A 26 1.24 7.65 20.02
N GLU A 27 1.21 8.84 19.40
CA GLU A 27 1.85 10.06 19.94
C GLU A 27 1.26 10.49 21.27
N ASP A 28 -0.07 10.52 21.36
CA ASP A 28 -0.80 10.87 22.59
C ASP A 28 -0.48 9.89 23.71
N ASN A 29 -0.44 8.59 23.41
CA ASN A 29 -0.10 7.56 24.39
C ASN A 29 1.34 7.73 24.92
N ILE A 30 2.30 8.02 24.04
CA ILE A 30 3.70 8.28 24.44
C ILE A 30 3.77 9.54 25.32
N SER A 31 3.11 10.63 24.91
CA SER A 31 3.10 11.89 25.66
C SER A 31 2.45 11.74 27.03
N ASN A 32 1.31 11.06 27.11
CA ASN A 32 0.61 10.79 28.37
C ASN A 32 1.48 9.94 29.32
N LEU A 33 2.15 8.92 28.80
CA LEU A 33 3.03 8.06 29.59
C LEU A 33 4.26 8.81 30.13
N LEU A 34 4.79 9.77 29.37
CA LEU A 34 5.92 10.60 29.81
C LEU A 34 5.53 11.62 30.89
N GLN A 35 4.28 12.11 30.86
CA GLN A 35 3.75 13.05 31.85
C GLN A 35 3.25 12.34 33.12
N ASP A 36 2.98 11.05 33.05
CA ASP A 36 2.52 10.28 34.19
C ASP A 36 3.65 10.10 35.21
N GLU A 37 3.49 10.62 36.43
CA GLU A 37 4.45 10.42 37.52
C GLU A 37 4.20 9.14 38.33
N GLU A 38 3.02 8.51 38.18
CA GLU A 38 2.64 7.31 38.94
C GLU A 38 3.38 6.07 38.44
N THR A 39 3.55 5.94 37.11
CA THR A 39 4.20 4.78 36.53
C THR A 39 5.72 4.79 36.79
N PRO A 40 6.30 3.70 37.32
CA PRO A 40 7.75 3.56 37.49
C PRO A 40 8.51 3.66 36.17
N ASP A 41 9.73 4.21 36.21
CA ASP A 41 10.55 4.44 35.02
C ASP A 41 10.86 3.18 34.22
N ASP A 42 11.10 2.05 34.89
CA ASP A 42 11.33 0.75 34.22
C ASP A 42 10.09 0.30 33.41
N MET A 43 8.88 0.56 33.93
CA MET A 43 7.64 0.25 33.23
C MET A 43 7.43 1.19 32.05
N LYS A 44 7.70 2.50 32.23
CA LYS A 44 7.68 3.48 31.13
C LYS A 44 8.63 3.08 30.01
N ALA A 45 9.87 2.70 30.34
CA ALA A 45 10.87 2.29 29.36
C ALA A 45 10.41 1.06 28.55
N ARG A 46 9.77 0.07 29.20
CA ARG A 46 9.22 -1.11 28.52
C ARG A 46 8.07 -0.75 27.58
N LEU A 47 7.16 0.12 28.01
CA LEU A 47 6.03 0.57 27.21
C LEU A 47 6.50 1.41 26.01
N LEU A 48 7.44 2.34 26.24
CA LEU A 48 8.07 3.13 25.18
C LEU A 48 8.82 2.24 24.17
N SER A 49 9.53 1.22 24.63
CA SER A 49 10.21 0.25 23.74
C SER A 49 9.22 -0.48 22.81
N HIS A 50 7.97 -0.64 23.24
CA HIS A 50 6.93 -1.24 22.42
C HIS A 50 6.26 -0.26 21.45
N TRP A 51 6.09 1.01 21.86
CA TRP A 51 5.37 2.02 21.08
C TRP A 51 6.25 2.81 20.10
N ILE A 52 7.51 3.08 20.44
CA ILE A 52 8.43 3.85 19.59
C ILE A 52 8.62 3.19 18.21
N PRO A 53 8.88 1.87 18.10
CA PRO A 53 9.03 1.24 16.78
C PRO A 53 7.74 1.29 15.95
N LYS A 54 6.58 1.18 16.60
CA LYS A 54 5.28 1.31 15.94
C LYS A 54 5.09 2.72 15.41
N TYR A 55 5.36 3.73 16.22
CA TYR A 55 5.32 5.12 15.81
C TYR A 55 6.23 5.40 14.62
N GLN A 56 7.48 4.93 14.68
CA GLN A 56 8.43 5.05 13.58
C GLN A 56 7.92 4.38 12.31
N HIS A 57 7.38 3.17 12.39
CA HIS A 57 6.86 2.47 11.21
C HIS A 57 5.70 3.20 10.56
N LEU A 58 4.84 3.83 11.37
CA LEU A 58 3.70 4.61 10.90
C LEU A 58 4.13 5.94 10.27
N MET A 59 5.14 6.61 10.84
CA MET A 59 5.67 7.87 10.33
C MET A 59 6.61 7.72 9.15
N GLN A 60 7.25 6.56 8.99
CA GLN A 60 8.10 6.32 7.85
C GLN A 60 7.24 5.98 6.63
N PRO A 61 7.33 6.77 5.54
CA PRO A 61 6.69 6.39 4.30
C PRO A 61 7.24 5.04 3.88
N SER A 62 6.36 4.10 3.52
CA SER A 62 6.77 2.80 3.01
C SER A 62 7.80 3.03 1.89
N PRO A 63 8.94 2.34 1.89
CA PRO A 63 9.90 2.46 0.81
C PRO A 63 9.15 2.25 -0.51
N LEU A 64 9.29 3.21 -1.43
CA LEU A 64 8.63 3.16 -2.74
C LEU A 64 8.82 1.76 -3.32
N PRO A 65 7.74 1.09 -3.75
CA PRO A 65 7.86 -0.25 -4.31
C PRO A 65 8.90 -0.19 -5.43
N LYS A 66 9.98 -0.96 -5.26
CA LYS A 66 11.06 -1.03 -6.23
C LYS A 66 10.42 -1.39 -7.57
N PRO A 67 10.70 -0.67 -8.67
CA PRO A 67 10.17 -1.04 -9.98
C PRO A 67 10.50 -2.50 -10.22
N PHE A 68 9.49 -3.30 -10.55
CA PHE A 68 9.70 -4.70 -10.91
C PHE A 68 10.51 -4.71 -12.22
N GLU A 69 11.81 -4.98 -12.13
CA GLU A 69 12.62 -5.29 -13.30
C GLU A 69 12.29 -6.72 -13.73
N ILE A 70 11.57 -6.86 -14.85
CA ILE A 70 11.34 -8.16 -15.48
C ILE A 70 12.72 -8.74 -15.83
N PRO A 71 13.09 -9.93 -15.32
CA PRO A 71 14.32 -10.60 -15.72
C PRO A 71 14.38 -10.72 -17.24
N LYS A 72 15.49 -10.28 -17.84
CA LYS A 72 15.68 -10.28 -19.30
C LYS A 72 15.53 -11.68 -19.92
N GLU A 73 15.72 -12.71 -19.12
CA GLU A 73 15.52 -14.13 -19.46
C GLU A 73 14.06 -14.45 -19.86
N LEU A 74 13.08 -13.77 -19.26
CA LEU A 74 11.65 -13.94 -19.58
C LEU A 74 11.23 -13.18 -20.86
N LEU A 75 12.05 -12.23 -21.33
CA LEU A 75 11.77 -11.43 -22.52
C LEU A 75 12.22 -12.12 -23.82
N GLN A 76 13.00 -13.21 -23.76
CA GLN A 76 13.50 -13.92 -24.94
C GLN A 76 12.50 -14.96 -25.51
N GLY A 77 11.31 -15.10 -24.91
CA GLY A 77 10.37 -16.18 -25.22
C GLY A 77 9.27 -15.89 -26.25
N THR A 78 9.30 -14.77 -26.99
CA THR A 78 8.29 -14.48 -28.01
C THR A 78 8.87 -13.87 -29.28
N GLU A 79 9.73 -14.61 -29.98
CA GLU A 79 9.82 -14.48 -31.44
C GLU A 79 8.69 -15.30 -32.06
N VAL A 80 7.51 -14.69 -32.19
CA VAL A 80 6.47 -15.24 -33.09
C VAL A 80 6.93 -14.90 -34.50
N GLU A 81 7.55 -15.90 -35.13
CA GLU A 81 7.86 -15.94 -36.56
C GLU A 81 6.65 -15.47 -37.36
N LYS A 82 6.72 -14.25 -37.91
CA LYS A 82 5.68 -13.67 -38.75
C LYS A 82 5.78 -14.28 -40.15
N LYS A 83 5.46 -15.57 -40.26
CA LYS A 83 5.35 -16.28 -41.54
C LYS A 83 4.05 -15.85 -42.22
N ASN A 84 4.17 -15.04 -43.26
CA ASN A 84 3.10 -14.77 -44.21
C ASN A 84 2.71 -16.08 -44.95
N PRO A 85 1.43 -16.48 -44.98
CA PRO A 85 0.92 -17.40 -45.97
C PRO A 85 -0.19 -16.72 -46.77
N GLN A 86 0.19 -16.14 -47.90
CA GLN A 86 -0.69 -15.89 -49.02
C GLN A 86 -1.25 -17.23 -49.49
N ARG A 87 -2.52 -17.53 -49.20
CA ARG A 87 -3.30 -18.56 -49.92
C ARG A 87 -4.81 -18.36 -49.79
N CYS A 88 -5.36 -17.88 -50.91
CA CYS A 88 -6.57 -18.36 -51.58
C CYS A 88 -7.88 -18.44 -50.80
N PHE A 89 -8.76 -17.45 -51.03
CA PHE A 89 -10.20 -17.67 -51.01
C PHE A 89 -10.74 -17.48 -52.44
N PRO A 90 -11.55 -18.42 -52.97
CA PRO A 90 -12.23 -18.20 -54.24
C PRO A 90 -13.40 -17.24 -54.02
N GLU A 91 -13.49 -16.23 -54.86
CA GLU A 91 -14.60 -15.28 -54.89
C GLU A 91 -15.84 -15.97 -55.52
N LYS A 92 -16.88 -16.14 -54.69
CA LYS A 92 -18.29 -16.33 -55.06
C LYS A 92 -18.99 -15.17 -54.35
N THR A 93 -19.82 -14.33 -54.94
CA THR A 93 -20.71 -14.42 -56.11
C THR A 93 -20.97 -12.99 -56.59
#